data_AF-A0A0Q6VRN7-F1
#
_entry.id   AF-A0A0Q6VRN7-F1
#
_cell.length_a   1.000
_cell.length_b   1.000
_cell.length_c   1.000
_cell.angle_alpha   90.00
_cell.angle_beta   90.00
_cell.angle_gamma   90.00
#
_symmetry.space_group_name_H-M   'P 1'
#
loop_
_entity.id
_entity.type
_entity.pdbx_description
1 polymer ?
#
loop_
_entity_poly.entity_id
_entity_poly.type
_entity_poly.pdbx_seq_one_letter_code
_entity_poly.pdbx_strand_id
1 'polypeptide(L)' 'MESPSIQISHADRLSACRQKIEDAVHQIIFGDGQVEFSPAEIAMAIADIADDYILTVAKKHSATH' A
#
# COMPACT_ATOMS: atom_id res chain seq x y z
N MET A 1 2.20 34.79 14.22
CA MET A 1 2.73 33.48 14.66
C MET A 1 2.60 32.55 13.48
N GLU A 2 3.70 32.31 12.78
CA GLU A 2 3.73 31.29 11.72
C GLU A 2 3.58 29.93 12.40
N SER A 3 2.50 29.22 12.07
CA SER A 3 2.26 27.88 12.59
C SER A 3 3.43 26.98 12.16
N PRO A 4 4.08 26.25 13.08
CA PRO A 4 5.15 25.37 12.68
C PRO A 4 4.54 24.32 11.76
N SER A 5 4.99 24.30 10.51
CA SER A 5 4.67 23.24 9.56
C SER A 5 5.20 21.95 10.16
N ILE A 6 4.33 21.20 10.85
CA ILE A 6 4.66 19.88 11.38
C ILE A 6 5.07 19.05 10.16
N GLN A 7 6.38 18.85 10.00
CA GLN A 7 6.91 17.93 9.00
C GLN A 7 6.54 16.54 9.48
N ILE A 8 5.36 16.07 9.08
CA ILE A 8 4.94 14.69 9.32
C ILE A 8 6.00 13.81 8.67
N SER A 9 6.66 12.96 9.46
CA SER A 9 7.73 12.11 8.95
C SER A 9 7.17 11.18 7.87
N HIS A 10 8.01 10.77 6.93
CA HIS A 10 7.60 9.81 5.90
C HIS A 10 7.01 8.54 6.51
N ALA A 11 7.57 8.09 7.64
CA ALA A 11 7.06 6.95 8.40
C ALA A 11 5.65 7.18 8.96
N ASP A 12 5.37 8.36 9.51
CA ASP A 12 4.04 8.70 10.02
C ASP A 12 3.00 8.79 8.91
N ARG A 13 3.38 9.33 7.74
CA ARG A 13 2.51 9.36 6.56
C ARG A 13 2.19 7.96 6.04
N LEU A 14 3.19 7.07 6.00
CA LEU A 14 2.99 5.68 5.61
C LEU A 14 2.10 4.93 6.62
N SER A 15 2.31 5.15 7.92
CA SER A 15 1.48 4.55 8.97
C SER A 15 0.02 4.99 8.85
N ALA A 16 -0.23 6.29 8.68
CA ALA A 16 -1.57 6.84 8.46
C ALA A 16 -2.20 6.32 7.15
N CYS A 17 -1.40 6.11 6.10
CA CYS A 17 -1.87 5.48 4.86
C CYS A 17 -2.33 4.04 5.12
N ARG A 18 -1.49 3.23 5.79
CA ARG A 18 -1.80 1.83 6.15
C ARG A 18 -3.12 1.74 6.90
N GLN A 19 -3.30 2.56 7.95
CA GLN A 19 -4.53 2.57 8.74
C GLN A 19 -5.79 2.84 7.91
N LYS A 20 -5.71 3.66 6.85
CA LYS A 20 -6.86 3.98 6.00
C LYS A 20 -7.25 2.87 5.03
N ILE A 21 -6.31 2.00 4.68
CA ILE A 21 -6.53 0.95 3.66
C ILE A 21 -6.60 -0.45 4.27
N GLU A 22 -6.17 -0.64 5.52
CA GLU A 22 -6.06 -1.95 6.18
C GLU A 22 -7.39 -2.73 6.14
N ASP A 23 -8.51 -2.07 6.47
CA ASP A 23 -9.83 -2.72 6.43
C ASP A 23 -10.22 -3.17 5.02
N ALA A 24 -9.94 -2.35 4.00
CA ALA A 24 -10.22 -2.71 2.62
C ALA A 24 -9.34 -3.88 2.15
N VAL A 25 -8.06 -3.90 2.53
CA VAL A 25 -7.15 -5.00 2.23
C VAL A 25 -7.59 -6.29 2.91
N HIS A 26 -8.03 -6.23 4.17
CA HIS A 26 -8.59 -7.38 4.86
C HIS A 26 -9.87 -7.90 4.19
N GLN A 27 -10.75 -7.02 3.73
CA GLN A 27 -11.92 -7.43 2.96
C GLN A 27 -11.56 -8.11 1.63
N ILE A 28 -10.46 -7.73 0.99
CA ILE A 28 -9.97 -8.42 -0.21
C ILE A 28 -9.44 -9.81 0.15
N ILE A 29 -8.66 -9.92 1.23
CA ILE A 29 -8.03 -11.18 1.67
C ILE A 29 -9.06 -12.21 2.17
N PHE A 30 -10.06 -11.75 2.91
CA PHE A 30 -11.04 -12.61 3.60
C PHE A 30 -12.45 -12.52 3.03
N GLY A 31 -12.66 -11.75 1.96
CA GLY A 31 -13.98 -11.50 1.40
C GLY A 31 -14.61 -12.76 0.79
N ASP A 32 -15.90 -12.94 1.04
CA ASP A 32 -16.70 -14.01 0.46
C ASP A 32 -16.80 -13.82 -1.06
N GLY A 33 -16.12 -14.68 -1.82
CA GLY A 33 -16.05 -14.62 -3.29
C GLY A 33 -14.75 -15.16 -3.88
N GLN A 34 -13.70 -15.28 -3.05
CA GLN A 34 -12.40 -15.84 -3.43
C GLN A 34 -12.35 -17.35 -3.12
N VAL A 35 -13.27 -18.14 -3.70
CA VAL A 35 -13.47 -19.57 -3.32
C VAL A 35 -12.32 -20.48 -3.82
N GLU A 36 -11.49 -19.98 -4.74
CA GLU A 36 -10.44 -20.77 -5.39
C GLU A 36 -9.05 -20.62 -4.75
N PHE A 37 -8.84 -19.64 -3.88
CA PHE A 37 -7.52 -19.33 -3.30
C PHE A 37 -7.59 -19.17 -1.79
N SER A 38 -6.53 -19.61 -1.12
CA SER A 38 -6.40 -19.40 0.31
C SER A 38 -6.13 -17.91 0.62
N PRO A 39 -6.50 -17.42 1.82
CA PRO A 39 -6.18 -16.06 2.25
C PRO A 39 -4.68 -15.74 2.16
N ALA A 40 -3.81 -16.73 2.36
CA ALA A 40 -2.37 -16.57 2.23
C ALA A 40 -1.93 -16.33 0.77
N GLU A 41 -2.50 -17.06 -0.19
CA GLU A 41 -2.24 -16.85 -1.61
C GLU A 41 -2.72 -15.48 -2.08
N ILE A 42 -3.90 -15.05 -1.61
CA ILE A 42 -4.43 -13.73 -1.93
C ILE A 42 -3.53 -12.63 -1.33
N ALA A 43 -3.10 -12.78 -0.07
CA ALA A 43 -2.19 -11.83 0.56
C ALA A 43 -0.84 -11.74 -0.18
N MET A 44 -0.32 -12.88 -0.64
CA MET A 44 0.91 -12.94 -1.44
C MET A 44 0.73 -12.23 -2.78
N ALA A 45 -0.37 -12.48 -3.48
CA ALA A 45 -0.67 -11.78 -4.74
C ALA A 45 -0.82 -10.26 -4.56
N ILE A 46 -1.43 -9.80 -3.47
CA ILE A 46 -1.53 -8.36 -3.14
C ILE A 46 -0.13 -7.76 -2.93
N ALA A 47 0.75 -8.46 -2.23
CA ALA A 47 2.12 -8.00 -2.00
C ALA A 47 2.91 -7.88 -3.32
N ASP A 48 2.84 -8.91 -4.18
CA ASP A 48 3.50 -8.90 -5.49
C ASP A 48 3.00 -7.73 -6.37
N ILE A 49 1.69 -7.51 -6.43
CA ILE A 49 1.09 -6.38 -7.17
C ILE A 49 1.57 -5.03 -6.64
N ALA A 50 1.68 -4.88 -5.32
CA ALA A 50 2.15 -3.66 -4.70
C ALA A 50 3.63 -3.39 -5.03
N ASP A 51 4.48 -4.41 -4.97
CA ASP A 51 5.90 -4.32 -5.30
C ASP A 51 6.10 -3.95 -6.78
N ASP A 52 5.35 -4.57 -7.70
CA ASP A 52 5.39 -4.25 -9.12
C ASP A 52 5.01 -2.79 -9.40
N TYR A 53 4.02 -2.25 -8.70
CA TYR A 53 3.64 -0.86 -8.80
C TYR A 53 4.75 0.07 -8.30
N ILE A 54 5.34 -0.22 -7.13
CA ILE A 54 6.45 0.55 -6.57
C ILE A 54 7.63 0.57 -7.54
N LEU A 55 8.01 -0.58 -8.09
CA LEU A 55 9.08 -0.70 -9.08
C LEU A 55 8.77 0.09 -10.35
N THR A 56 7.52 0.05 -10.82
CA THR A 56 7.08 0.81 -11.99
C THR A 56 7.17 2.32 -11.76
N VAL A 57 6.73 2.81 -10.59
CA VAL A 57 6.82 4.22 -10.23
C VAL A 57 8.29 4.64 -10.08
N ALA A 58 9.12 3.83 -9.42
CA ALA A 58 10.54 4.08 -9.27
C ALA A 58 11.25 4.19 -10.63
N LYS A 59 10.98 3.26 -11.55
CA LYS A 59 11.55 3.29 -12.92
C LYS A 59 11.12 4.53 -13.71
N LYS A 60 9.87 4.98 -13.57
CA LYS A 60 9.39 6.22 -14.20
C LYS A 60 10.12 7.46 -13.65
N HIS A 61 10.39 7.50 -12.35
CA HIS A 61 11.19 8.55 -11.75
C HIS A 61 12.64 8.56 -12.29
N SER A 62 13.25 7.39 -12.48
CA SER A 62 14.61 7.28 -13.02
C SER A 62 14.72 7.67 -14.51
N ALA A 63 13.64 7.54 -15.30
CA ALA A 63 13.63 7.90 -16.72
C ALA A 63 13.39 9.40 -16.98
N THR A 64 13.06 10.17 -15.94
CA THR A 64 12.76 11.62 -16.04
C THR A 64 13.93 12.49 -15.55
N HIS A 65 15.10 11.89 -15.31
CA HIS A 65 16.29 12.52 -14.76
C HIS A 65 17.50 12.33 -15.68
#